data_AF-A0A2R7LTH1-F1
#
_entry.id   AF-A0A2R7LTH1-F1
#
_cell.length_a   1.000
_cell.length_b   1.000
_cell.length_c   1.000
_cell.angle_alpha   90.00
_cell.angle_beta   90.00
_cell.angle_gamma   90.00
#
_symmetry.space_group_name_H-M   'P 1'
#
loop_
_entity.id
_entity.type
_entity.pdbx_description
1 polymer ?
#
loop_
_entity_poly.entity_id
_entity_poly.type
_entity_poly.pdbx_seq_one_letter_code
_entity_poly.pdbx_strand_id
1 'polypeptide(L)'
;MVALLKASPAVTALVGQRLYPVAPRLPTTPCLAVTRIESRPFGEGEGLEHALTLTAVSRFGGPEEARAVVAAVRTALHEARPVLTGRRLVTLRVTYADVFRAADREQSLG
;
A
#
# COMPACT_ATOMS: atom_id res chain seq x y z
N MET A 1 -0.29 -9.83 0.00
CA MET A 1 -0.33 -8.43 -0.50
C MET A 1 1.04 -7.91 -0.92
N VAL A 2 2.06 -7.88 -0.05
CA VAL A 2 3.41 -7.37 -0.43
C VAL A 2 3.98 -8.10 -1.65
N ALA A 3 3.82 -9.42 -1.73
CA ALA A 3 4.23 -10.20 -2.90
C ALA A 3 3.52 -9.77 -4.21
N LEU A 4 2.22 -9.45 -4.15
CA LEU A 4 1.45 -8.95 -5.29
C LEU A 4 2.01 -7.60 -5.78
N LEU A 5 2.32 -6.69 -4.86
CA LEU A 5 2.91 -5.40 -5.21
C LEU A 5 4.33 -5.53 -5.74
N LYS A 6 5.14 -6.43 -5.18
CA LYS A 6 6.50 -6.73 -5.67
C LYS A 6 6.51 -7.39 -7.06
N ALA A 7 5.41 -8.03 -7.45
CA ALA A 7 5.23 -8.60 -8.78
C ALA A 7 4.65 -7.62 -9.80
N SER A 8 4.22 -6.41 -9.38
CA SER A 8 3.63 -5.41 -10.27
C SER A 8 4.71 -4.53 -10.89
N PRO A 9 4.95 -4.60 -12.22
CA PRO A 9 5.97 -3.80 -12.88
C PRO A 9 5.74 -2.29 -12.70
N ALA A 10 4.47 -1.86 -12.72
CA ALA A 10 4.09 -0.46 -12.54
C ALA A 10 4.48 0.07 -11.15
N VAL A 11 4.37 -0.76 -10.10
CA VAL A 11 4.77 -0.37 -8.74
C VAL A 11 6.29 -0.44 -8.61
N THR A 12 6.92 -1.52 -9.08
CA THR A 12 8.37 -1.70 -8.96
C THR A 12 9.18 -0.71 -9.79
N ALA A 13 8.62 -0.16 -10.87
CA ALA A 13 9.26 0.91 -11.64
C ALA A 13 9.44 2.20 -10.81
N LEU A 14 8.57 2.44 -9.83
CA LEU A 14 8.60 3.65 -9.00
C LEU A 14 9.38 3.44 -7.70
N VAL A 15 9.07 2.37 -6.95
CA VAL A 15 9.68 2.13 -5.62
C VAL A 15 10.76 1.04 -5.62
N GLY A 16 11.01 0.38 -6.76
CA GLY A 16 11.87 -0.80 -6.81
C GLY A 16 11.31 -1.93 -5.93
N GLN A 17 12.20 -2.58 -5.17
CA GLN A 17 11.82 -3.61 -4.19
C GLN A 17 11.63 -3.05 -2.77
N ARG A 18 11.55 -1.72 -2.61
CA ARG A 18 11.41 -1.00 -1.33
C ARG A 18 9.96 -1.01 -0.84
N LEU A 19 9.44 -2.22 -0.71
CA LEU A 19 8.09 -2.59 -0.30
C LEU A 19 8.20 -3.36 1.01
N TYR A 20 7.84 -2.70 2.11
CA TYR A 20 8.12 -3.18 3.46
C TYR A 20 6.84 -3.62 4.19
N PRO A 21 6.75 -4.86 4.69
CA PRO A 21 5.65 -5.26 5.58
C PRO A 21 5.74 -4.54 6.93
N VAL A 22 6.97 -4.21 7.37
CA VAL A 22 7.26 -3.37 8.53
C VAL A 22 8.35 -2.40 8.10
N ALA A 23 8.08 -1.10 8.20
CA ALA A 23 9.03 -0.08 7.76
C ALA A 23 10.32 -0.11 8.61
N PRO A 24 11.52 -0.04 8.00
CA PRO A 24 12.75 0.20 8.75
C PRO A 24 12.76 1.62 9.31
N ARG A 25 13.63 1.89 10.29
CA ARG A 25 13.75 3.24 10.91
C ARG A 25 14.15 4.32 9.90
N LEU A 26 14.99 3.97 8.93
CA LEU A 26 15.49 4.88 7.90
C LEU A 26 15.37 4.21 6.51
N PRO A 27 14.17 4.21 5.91
CA PRO A 27 13.98 3.65 4.58
C PRO A 27 14.58 4.56 3.51
N THR A 28 15.17 3.97 2.48
CA THR A 28 15.52 4.70 1.26
C THR A 28 14.25 5.06 0.49
N THR A 29 14.13 6.31 0.04
CA THR A 29 12.94 6.81 -0.68
C THR A 29 13.16 6.79 -2.21
N PRO A 30 12.10 6.68 -3.02
CA PRO A 30 10.72 6.38 -2.61
C PRO A 30 10.53 4.93 -2.13
N CYS A 31 9.69 4.75 -1.12
CA CYS A 31 9.34 3.43 -0.58
C CYS A 31 7.85 3.33 -0.23
N LEU A 32 7.36 2.10 -0.08
CA LEU A 32 6.01 1.82 0.41
C LEU A 32 6.07 0.89 1.62
N ALA A 33 5.30 1.18 2.66
CA ALA A 33 5.19 0.34 3.84
C ALA A 33 3.75 0.08 4.24
N VAL A 34 3.50 -1.06 4.89
CA VAL A 34 2.24 -1.31 5.60
C VAL A 34 2.34 -0.64 6.97
N THR A 35 1.45 0.30 7.27
CA THR A 35 1.51 1.10 8.51
C THR A 35 0.42 0.75 9.51
N ARG A 36 -0.70 0.22 9.02
CA ARG A 36 -1.79 -0.26 9.88
C ARG A 36 -2.43 -1.50 9.28
N ILE A 37 -2.79 -2.43 10.14
CA ILE A 37 -3.60 -3.60 9.80
C ILE A 37 -4.62 -3.76 10.92
N GLU A 38 -5.89 -3.77 10.53
CA GLU A 38 -7.01 -4.04 11.43
C GLU A 38 -7.79 -5.23 10.89
N SER A 39 -8.34 -6.02 11.80
CA SER A 39 -9.14 -7.19 11.45
C SER A 39 -10.38 -7.18 12.30
N ARG A 40 -11.54 -7.40 11.67
CA ARG A 40 -12.80 -7.54 12.37
C ARG A 40 -13.62 -8.69 11.77
N PRO A 41 -14.51 -9.31 12.56
CA PRO A 41 -15.48 -10.26 12.03
C PRO A 41 -16.32 -9.63 10.93
N PHE A 42 -16.71 -10.43 9.95
CA PHE A 42 -17.56 -10.02 8.83
C PHE A 42 -18.66 -11.06 8.58
N GLY A 43 -19.92 -10.62 8.62
CA GLY A 43 -21.07 -11.50 8.49
C GLY A 43 -21.30 -12.40 9.71
N GLU A 44 -22.13 -13.43 9.53
CA GLU A 44 -22.58 -14.32 10.63
C GLU A 44 -21.70 -15.58 10.80
N GLY A 45 -20.71 -15.79 9.92
CA GLY A 45 -19.79 -16.93 9.96
C GLY A 45 -18.34 -16.53 10.31
N GLU A 46 -17.38 -17.34 9.90
CA GLU A 46 -15.94 -17.09 10.11
C GLU A 46 -15.34 -16.04 9.13
N GLY A 47 -16.17 -15.14 8.62
CA GLY A 47 -15.73 -14.09 7.72
C GLY A 47 -14.85 -13.07 8.45
N LEU A 48 -13.82 -12.59 7.77
CA LEU A 48 -12.94 -11.52 8.27
C LEU A 48 -12.87 -10.40 7.25
N GLU A 49 -13.02 -9.18 7.75
CA GLU A 49 -12.67 -7.98 7.02
C GLU A 49 -11.34 -7.46 7.55
N HIS A 50 -10.41 -7.24 6.62
CA HIS A 50 -9.11 -6.66 6.93
C HIS A 50 -9.02 -5.26 6.32
N ALA A 51 -8.80 -4.25 7.16
CA ALA A 51 -8.49 -2.90 6.73
C ALA A 51 -6.98 -2.68 6.83
N LEU A 52 -6.34 -2.36 5.69
CA LEU A 52 -4.89 -2.15 5.62
C LEU A 52 -4.62 -0.73 5.16
N THR A 53 -3.72 -0.05 5.87
CA THR A 53 -3.17 1.25 5.45
C THR A 53 -1.78 1.03 4.89
N LEU A 54 -1.58 1.49 3.67
CA LEU A 54 -0.30 1.55 3.00
C LEU A 54 0.17 3.01 3.02
N THR A 55 1.46 3.22 3.22
CA THR A 55 2.05 4.57 3.21
C THR A 55 3.23 4.59 2.27
N ALA A 56 3.12 5.39 1.21
CA ALA A 56 4.17 5.77 0.31
C ALA A 56 4.92 6.97 0.88
N VAL A 57 6.25 6.92 0.89
CA VAL A 57 7.10 8.02 1.34
C VAL A 57 7.99 8.44 0.19
N SER A 58 7.96 9.73 -0.15
CA SER A 58 8.75 10.36 -1.21
C SER A 58 9.54 11.54 -0.67
N ARG A 59 10.73 11.78 -1.24
CA ARG A 59 11.58 12.96 -1.00
C ARG A 59 11.85 13.76 -2.28
N PHE A 60 11.04 13.56 -3.34
CA PHE A 60 11.24 14.18 -4.65
C PHE A 60 11.08 15.72 -4.65
N GLY A 61 10.70 16.33 -3.53
CA GLY A 61 10.48 17.77 -3.44
C GLY A 61 9.11 18.22 -3.94
N GLY A 62 8.24 17.30 -4.37
CA GLY A 62 6.87 17.53 -4.85
C GLY A 62 5.91 16.35 -4.55
N PRO A 63 4.58 16.51 -4.68
CA PRO A 63 3.62 15.41 -4.49
C PRO A 63 3.54 14.43 -5.67
N GLU A 64 4.20 14.71 -6.80
CA GLU A 64 4.04 13.97 -8.06
C GLU A 64 4.51 12.52 -7.93
N GLU A 65 5.69 12.28 -7.31
CA GLU A 65 6.21 10.93 -7.08
C GLU A 65 5.28 10.14 -6.15
N ALA A 66 4.81 10.75 -5.06
CA ALA A 66 3.85 10.11 -4.16
C ALA A 66 2.52 9.78 -4.87
N ARG A 67 1.98 10.70 -5.67
CA ARG A 67 0.76 10.47 -6.48
C ARG A 67 0.93 9.33 -7.48
N ALA A 68 2.08 9.26 -8.16
CA ALA A 68 2.38 8.19 -9.09
C ALA A 68 2.41 6.83 -8.37
N VAL A 69 3.05 6.76 -7.20
CA VAL A 69 3.09 5.53 -6.38
C VAL A 69 1.68 5.13 -5.93
N VAL A 70 0.90 6.06 -5.38
CA VAL A 70 -0.48 5.81 -4.94
C VAL A 70 -1.36 5.33 -6.09
N ALA A 71 -1.26 5.95 -7.27
CA ALA A 71 -2.01 5.55 -8.45
C ALA A 71 -1.64 4.13 -8.91
N ALA A 72 -0.34 3.80 -8.97
CA ALA A 72 0.13 2.47 -9.35
C ALA A 72 -0.31 1.39 -8.35
N VAL A 73 -0.19 1.67 -7.04
CA VAL A 73 -0.63 0.77 -5.97
C VAL A 73 -2.14 0.56 -6.01
N ARG A 74 -2.92 1.63 -6.20
CA ARG A 74 -4.38 1.54 -6.34
C ARG A 74 -4.76 0.64 -7.50
N THR A 75 -4.16 0.83 -8.67
CA THR A 75 -4.42 -0.01 -9.85
C THR A 75 -4.02 -1.46 -9.62
N ALA A 76 -2.93 -1.72 -8.91
CA ALA A 76 -2.46 -3.08 -8.62
C ALA A 76 -3.34 -3.83 -7.60
N LEU A 77 -4.05 -3.11 -6.72
CA LEU A 77 -4.82 -3.71 -5.62
C LEU A 77 -6.33 -3.67 -5.82
N HIS A 78 -6.86 -2.62 -6.42
CA HIS A 78 -8.30 -2.46 -6.56
C HIS A 78 -8.88 -3.59 -7.41
N GLU A 79 -9.81 -4.35 -6.83
CA GLU A 79 -10.43 -5.55 -7.40
C GLU A 79 -9.49 -6.71 -7.70
N ALA A 80 -8.22 -6.64 -7.31
CA ALA A 80 -7.30 -7.75 -7.47
C ALA A 80 -7.80 -8.98 -6.71
N ARG A 81 -7.48 -10.17 -7.26
CA ARG A 81 -7.89 -11.47 -6.72
C ARG A 81 -6.66 -12.30 -6.31
N PRO A 82 -5.81 -11.83 -5.37
CA PRO A 82 -4.69 -12.63 -4.91
C PRO A 82 -5.18 -13.94 -4.28
N VAL A 83 -4.48 -15.02 -4.57
CA VAL A 83 -4.68 -16.31 -3.90
C VAL A 83 -4.23 -16.18 -2.45
N LEU A 84 -5.06 -16.65 -1.52
CA LEU A 84 -4.74 -16.71 -0.10
C LEU A 84 -4.63 -18.17 0.34
N THR A 85 -3.66 -18.48 1.19
CA THR A 85 -3.53 -19.81 1.78
C THR A 85 -4.62 -20.02 2.83
N GLY A 86 -5.40 -21.09 2.70
CA GLY A 86 -6.41 -21.48 3.68
C GLY A 86 -7.65 -20.58 3.76
N ARG A 87 -7.77 -19.56 2.90
CA ARG A 87 -8.94 -18.67 2.84
C ARG A 87 -9.26 -18.28 1.40
N ARG A 88 -10.49 -17.87 1.16
CA ARG A 88 -10.91 -17.28 -0.11
C ARG A 88 -11.12 -15.79 0.06
N LEU A 89 -10.48 -15.01 -0.79
CA LEU A 89 -10.76 -13.57 -0.88
C LEU A 89 -12.11 -13.36 -1.59
N VAL A 90 -13.03 -12.67 -0.91
CA VAL A 90 -14.33 -12.30 -1.49
C VAL A 90 -14.22 -10.99 -2.27
N THR A 91 -13.62 -9.97 -1.66
CA THR A 91 -13.45 -8.65 -2.24
C THR A 91 -12.15 -8.01 -1.76
N LEU A 92 -11.55 -7.20 -2.61
CA LEU A 92 -10.43 -6.32 -2.27
C LEU A 92 -10.69 -4.98 -2.94
N ARG A 93 -10.79 -3.93 -2.14
CA ARG A 93 -11.10 -2.58 -2.62
C ARG A 93 -10.19 -1.59 -1.93
N VAL A 94 -9.69 -0.66 -2.71
CA VAL A 94 -9.10 0.58 -2.19
C VAL A 94 -10.25 1.56 -1.98
N THR A 95 -10.55 1.87 -0.72
CA THR A 95 -11.68 2.71 -0.30
C THR A 95 -11.30 4.18 -0.16
N TYR A 96 -10.04 4.46 0.15
CA TYR A 96 -9.50 5.79 0.37
C TYR A 96 -8.03 5.85 -0.08
N ALA A 97 -7.64 7.00 -0.61
CA ALA A 97 -6.25 7.34 -0.88
C ALA A 97 -6.12 8.87 -0.88
N ASP A 98 -5.08 9.38 -0.23
CA ASP A 98 -4.72 10.79 -0.22
C ASP A 98 -3.23 10.96 -0.50
N VAL A 99 -2.83 12.19 -0.84
CA VAL A 99 -1.42 12.55 -0.93
C VAL A 99 -1.27 13.92 -0.32
N PHE A 100 -0.39 14.04 0.67
CA PHE A 100 -0.18 15.25 1.43
C PHE A 100 1.30 15.44 1.76
N ARG A 101 1.66 16.67 2.15
CA ARG A 101 3.01 16.97 2.64
C ARG A 101 3.15 16.52 4.08
N ALA A 102 4.25 15.84 4.38
CA ALA A 102 4.62 15.54 5.76
C ALA A 102 4.87 16.82 6.56
N ALA A 103 4.80 16.70 7.88
CA ALA A 103 4.99 17.84 8.79
C ALA A 103 6.38 18.48 8.65
N ASP A 104 7.40 17.71 8.27
CA ASP A 104 8.76 18.19 8.01
C ASP A 104 8.89 19.06 6.74
N ARG A 105 7.86 19.08 5.88
CA ARG A 105 7.82 19.71 4.55
C ARG A 105 8.87 19.20 3.54
N GLU A 106 9.73 18.29 3.93
CA GLU A 106 10.71 17.65 3.06
C GLU A 106 10.10 16.44 2.34
N GLN A 107 9.16 15.76 3.00
CA GLN A 107 8.56 14.53 2.48
C GLN A 107 7.13 14.75 1.97
N SER A 108 6.76 13.92 1.00
CA SER A 108 5.37 13.70 0.58
C SER A 108 4.95 12.30 1.01
N LEU A 109 3.75 12.19 1.59
CA LEU A 109 3.13 10.96 2.04
C LEU A 109 1.85 10.69 1.23
N GLY A 110 1.50 9.42 1.07
CA GLY A 110 0.22 8.99 0.50
C GLY A 110 -0.03 7.50 0.66
#